data_AF-A0A2C5ZBJ6-F1
#
_entry.id   AF-A0A2C5ZBJ6-F1
#
_cell.length_a   1.000
_cell.length_b   1.000
_cell.length_c   1.000
_cell.angle_alpha   90.00
_cell.angle_beta   90.00
_cell.angle_gamma   90.00
#
_symmetry.space_group_name_H-M   'P 1'
#
loop_
_entity.id
_entity.type
_entity.pdbx_description
1 polymer ?
#
loop_
_entity_poly.entity_id
_entity_poly.type
_entity_poly.pdbx_seq_one_letter_code
_entity_poly.pdbx_strand_id
1 'polypeptide(L)'
;MAAGSETQPPRCSHDDSRDVAQPHQQPESHPEPPENKTAEGQDGSDKDFKPKKPAKAPTGGFDPTPLPDAPQGFTLRFVFHSAKNLAAADFRTASSDPFLTATLRAANPRRHKEEPDLVHRTPTLRRTLEPEWNDEWIVANVPPSGFSLKCRLYDEDYPDGNDRLGNVTVKVAGVYEGWEGIPRPGKEFEAKKHVMSKRALVFRGLTKVVNHHIHMTPLLTLSIEYVGLSDPPFAQMYTLGPTNYIKHFSPMIGRLVGTKVNADEHDDQAGGSQQDEPDDKLKGKGKHKSQKYDFQANEMQLQGPVPVKLYHRYVAFRPIITSMFASVGLRGKILNAALHKQHQRIYNFDSSTEYGSFQACSKEAALEFLRLVHFDQGSRTFTYVLTLDARLLFTETGKEFSVDLLSKHSMHSNVAPYIACSGEFFVRRLEQPNASDDPDPHQKTHPSEDIAGGPPHQDPPPNPAYYQLIIDNDSGTYRPDKSVLPELKMFLSKNFPGLGIVAMHWEDEELQKLKERQRTTKKKEGRVMNVVMNSSQSSISSAESKLDKRDKDWELGRLSKREAALAAMEDPSKLKQVVGNFIPGQKPGESSKS
;
A
#
# COMPACT_ATOMS: atom_id res chain seq x y z
N MET A 1 -6.78 15.87 -64.22
CA MET A 1 -6.06 16.85 -63.37
C MET A 1 -4.90 16.12 -62.72
N ALA A 2 -3.71 16.72 -62.71
CA ALA A 2 -2.50 16.16 -62.08
C ALA A 2 -2.49 16.47 -60.55
N ALA A 3 -1.59 15.98 -59.69
CA ALA A 3 -0.33 15.25 -59.89
C ALA A 3 0.02 14.40 -58.63
N GLY A 4 1.11 13.61 -58.68
CA GLY A 4 1.77 13.02 -57.50
C GLY A 4 1.89 11.48 -57.53
N SER A 5 2.69 10.88 -58.42
CA SER A 5 4.15 10.67 -58.28
C SER A 5 4.55 9.46 -57.40
N GLU A 6 4.46 8.26 -57.96
CA GLU A 6 5.16 7.06 -57.47
C GLU A 6 6.49 6.90 -58.21
N THR A 7 7.55 6.50 -57.50
CA THR A 7 8.78 5.98 -58.10
C THR A 7 9.38 4.87 -57.23
N GLN A 8 9.52 3.68 -57.82
CA GLN A 8 10.31 2.56 -57.32
C GLN A 8 11.42 2.19 -58.35
N PRO A 9 12.40 1.33 -57.99
CA PRO A 9 13.79 1.55 -58.40
C PRO A 9 14.25 0.70 -59.61
N PRO A 10 15.44 0.98 -60.17
CA PRO A 10 16.15 0.04 -61.03
C PRO A 10 17.02 -0.96 -60.26
N ARG A 11 17.18 -2.16 -60.84
CA ARG A 11 18.13 -3.22 -60.46
C ARG A 11 19.33 -3.23 -61.42
N CYS A 12 20.29 -4.13 -61.13
CA CYS A 12 21.31 -4.69 -62.03
C CYS A 12 22.54 -3.79 -62.30
N SER A 13 23.76 -4.33 -62.51
CA SER A 13 24.29 -5.70 -62.34
C SER A 13 25.78 -5.74 -62.70
N HIS A 14 26.57 -6.63 -62.07
CA HIS A 14 27.87 -7.16 -62.58
C HIS A 14 29.00 -6.10 -62.77
N ASP A 15 30.31 -6.37 -62.86
CA ASP A 15 31.22 -7.52 -62.64
C ASP A 15 32.67 -6.94 -62.67
N ASP A 16 33.81 -7.60 -62.43
CA ASP A 16 34.26 -8.97 -62.05
C ASP A 16 35.74 -8.86 -61.57
N SER A 17 36.32 -9.91 -60.93
CA SER A 17 37.77 -10.16 -60.78
C SER A 17 38.63 -9.22 -59.89
N ARG A 18 39.74 -9.61 -59.21
CA ARG A 18 40.56 -10.84 -59.02
C ARG A 18 41.49 -10.61 -57.78
N ASP A 19 42.34 -11.50 -57.21
CA ASP A 19 42.81 -12.86 -57.56
C ASP A 19 43.41 -13.65 -56.35
N VAL A 20 43.72 -14.94 -56.56
CA VAL A 20 44.77 -15.82 -55.94
C VAL A 20 45.17 -15.73 -54.44
N ALA A 21 44.90 -16.81 -53.67
CA ALA A 21 45.93 -17.76 -53.18
C ALA A 21 45.35 -18.95 -52.35
N GLN A 22 45.76 -20.18 -52.70
CA GLN A 22 45.56 -21.47 -51.98
C GLN A 22 46.94 -21.99 -51.46
N PRO A 23 47.12 -23.12 -50.72
CA PRO A 23 46.25 -24.31 -50.59
C PRO A 23 46.17 -25.07 -49.23
N HIS A 24 45.25 -26.06 -49.18
CA HIS A 24 45.25 -27.39 -48.49
C HIS A 24 45.98 -27.59 -47.12
N GLN A 25 45.41 -28.27 -46.09
CA GLN A 25 45.07 -29.71 -46.04
C GLN A 25 44.35 -30.11 -44.70
N GLN A 26 43.65 -31.25 -44.67
CA GLN A 26 43.23 -32.07 -43.50
C GLN A 26 43.75 -33.53 -43.76
N PRO A 27 43.74 -34.54 -42.83
CA PRO A 27 43.01 -34.69 -41.55
C PRO A 27 43.74 -35.41 -40.35
N GLU A 28 42.98 -35.64 -39.25
CA GLU A 28 43.00 -36.76 -38.25
C GLU A 28 44.12 -37.09 -37.20
N SER A 29 43.65 -37.23 -35.93
CA SER A 29 43.98 -38.24 -34.89
C SER A 29 45.16 -38.09 -33.85
N HIS A 30 45.00 -38.76 -32.69
CA HIS A 30 45.77 -38.69 -31.41
C HIS A 30 47.08 -39.52 -31.38
N PRO A 31 48.03 -39.26 -30.42
CA PRO A 31 48.15 -40.09 -29.19
C PRO A 31 48.76 -39.42 -27.90
N GLU A 32 48.72 -40.14 -26.76
CA GLU A 32 49.50 -39.97 -25.48
C GLU A 32 50.93 -40.60 -25.60
N PRO A 33 51.82 -40.84 -24.58
CA PRO A 33 51.81 -40.75 -23.07
C PRO A 33 53.10 -40.02 -22.52
N PRO A 34 53.77 -40.25 -21.34
CA PRO A 34 53.57 -41.15 -20.17
C PRO A 34 53.80 -40.53 -18.74
N GLU A 35 54.29 -41.32 -17.77
CA GLU A 35 54.24 -41.13 -16.29
C GLU A 35 55.55 -40.69 -15.59
N ASN A 36 55.42 -40.13 -14.36
CA ASN A 36 56.24 -40.28 -13.12
C ASN A 36 55.86 -39.12 -12.14
N LYS A 37 55.84 -39.22 -10.80
CA LYS A 37 56.23 -40.29 -9.84
C LYS A 37 55.43 -40.14 -8.53
N THR A 38 55.31 -41.22 -7.77
CA THR A 38 54.71 -41.27 -6.42
C THR A 38 55.56 -40.57 -5.35
N ALA A 39 54.88 -40.00 -4.35
CA ALA A 39 55.39 -39.84 -2.98
C ALA A 39 54.20 -39.96 -2.00
N GLU A 40 54.26 -40.94 -1.11
CA GLU A 40 53.22 -41.19 -0.10
C GLU A 40 53.40 -40.25 1.11
N GLY A 41 52.28 -39.83 1.71
CA GLY A 41 52.25 -39.06 2.95
C GLY A 41 50.83 -39.12 3.54
N GLN A 42 50.68 -39.84 4.65
CA GLN A 42 49.37 -40.22 5.19
C GLN A 42 48.66 -39.11 5.99
N ASP A 43 47.34 -39.23 5.99
CA ASP A 43 46.42 -39.10 7.14
C ASP A 43 45.46 -37.90 7.17
N GLY A 44 44.24 -38.11 7.69
CA GLY A 44 43.39 -37.00 8.18
C GLY A 44 42.00 -36.73 7.55
N SER A 45 41.20 -37.75 7.24
CA SER A 45 39.71 -37.69 7.15
C SER A 45 39.03 -36.72 6.15
N ASP A 46 38.40 -37.28 5.12
CA ASP A 46 37.40 -36.62 4.28
C ASP A 46 36.14 -36.16 5.06
N LYS A 47 35.70 -34.93 4.80
CA LYS A 47 34.28 -34.55 4.83
C LYS A 47 33.94 -33.75 3.57
N ASP A 48 33.18 -34.38 2.68
CA ASP A 48 32.61 -33.84 1.44
C ASP A 48 32.20 -32.36 1.53
N PHE A 49 33.08 -31.45 1.07
CA PHE A 49 32.68 -30.10 0.71
C PHE A 49 32.08 -30.11 -0.70
N LYS A 50 30.86 -30.65 -0.82
CA LYS A 50 30.05 -30.46 -2.04
C LYS A 50 29.84 -28.95 -2.26
N PRO A 51 30.27 -28.38 -3.40
CA PRO A 51 30.09 -26.96 -3.66
C PRO A 51 28.59 -26.65 -3.64
N LYS A 52 28.19 -25.68 -2.81
CA LYS A 52 26.80 -25.22 -2.77
C LYS A 52 26.43 -24.73 -4.16
N LYS A 53 25.40 -25.35 -4.76
CA LYS A 53 24.77 -24.84 -5.98
C LYS A 53 24.43 -23.36 -5.76
N PRO A 54 24.60 -22.47 -6.77
CA PRO A 54 24.20 -21.08 -6.64
C PRO A 54 22.74 -21.02 -6.20
N ALA A 55 22.46 -20.22 -5.17
CA ALA A 55 21.10 -20.06 -4.69
C ALA A 55 20.23 -19.58 -5.86
N LYS A 56 19.11 -20.28 -6.11
CA LYS A 56 18.13 -19.81 -7.10
C LYS A 56 17.75 -18.38 -6.74
N ALA A 57 17.75 -17.48 -7.72
CA ALA A 57 17.31 -16.11 -7.54
C ALA A 57 15.92 -16.11 -6.85
N PRO A 58 15.70 -15.22 -5.87
CA PRO A 58 14.48 -15.23 -5.10
C PRO A 58 13.28 -14.94 -6.02
N THR A 59 12.20 -15.71 -5.87
CA THR A 59 11.06 -15.63 -6.77
C THR A 59 10.21 -14.39 -6.49
N GLY A 60 9.93 -13.59 -7.52
CA GLY A 60 9.20 -12.32 -7.44
C GLY A 60 10.04 -11.15 -7.96
N GLY A 61 9.61 -9.92 -7.68
CA GLY A 61 10.21 -8.71 -8.27
C GLY A 61 9.41 -8.22 -9.47
N PHE A 62 10.09 -7.59 -10.43
CA PHE A 62 9.52 -7.25 -11.74
C PHE A 62 9.04 -8.51 -12.46
N ASP A 63 7.79 -8.49 -12.91
CA ASP A 63 7.17 -9.62 -13.61
C ASP A 63 6.86 -9.21 -15.07
N PRO A 64 7.63 -9.73 -16.05
CA PRO A 64 7.53 -9.33 -17.46
C PRO A 64 6.34 -9.99 -18.18
N THR A 65 5.47 -10.74 -17.47
CA THR A 65 4.29 -11.36 -18.09
C THR A 65 3.45 -10.27 -18.79
N PRO A 66 3.17 -10.38 -20.10
CA PRO A 66 2.40 -9.38 -20.82
C PRO A 66 0.93 -9.39 -20.35
N LEU A 67 0.19 -8.32 -20.67
CA LEU A 67 -1.27 -8.41 -20.56
C LEU A 67 -1.77 -9.44 -21.60
N PRO A 68 -2.69 -10.33 -21.21
CA PRO A 68 -3.39 -11.21 -22.16
C PRO A 68 -4.26 -10.39 -23.12
N ASP A 69 -4.49 -10.90 -24.33
CA ASP A 69 -5.40 -10.26 -25.27
C ASP A 69 -6.86 -10.27 -24.74
N ALA A 70 -7.55 -9.16 -24.93
CA ALA A 70 -8.96 -8.99 -24.56
C ALA A 70 -9.69 -8.10 -25.57
N PRO A 71 -10.99 -8.34 -25.83
CA PRO A 71 -11.80 -7.42 -26.63
C PRO A 71 -11.94 -6.07 -25.93
N GLN A 72 -12.20 -5.01 -26.70
CA GLN A 72 -12.48 -3.68 -26.15
C GLN A 72 -13.62 -3.76 -25.12
N GLY A 73 -13.35 -3.21 -23.94
CA GLY A 73 -14.33 -3.12 -22.87
C GLY A 73 -15.11 -1.82 -22.88
N PHE A 74 -15.98 -1.68 -21.90
CA PHE A 74 -16.86 -0.53 -21.71
C PHE A 74 -16.52 0.20 -20.41
N THR A 75 -16.73 1.52 -20.45
CA THR A 75 -16.59 2.42 -19.32
C THR A 75 -17.94 2.56 -18.64
N LEU A 76 -18.02 2.21 -17.36
CA LEU A 76 -19.25 2.26 -16.56
C LEU A 76 -19.09 3.20 -15.36
N ARG A 77 -20.12 3.99 -15.06
CA ARG A 77 -20.25 4.76 -13.81
C ARG A 77 -21.19 4.02 -12.87
N PHE A 78 -20.65 3.51 -11.77
CA PHE A 78 -21.43 3.05 -10.62
C PHE A 78 -21.71 4.26 -9.71
N VAL A 79 -22.92 4.35 -9.15
CA VAL A 79 -23.24 5.34 -8.11
C VAL A 79 -23.92 4.64 -6.95
N PHE A 80 -23.35 4.79 -5.76
CA PHE A 80 -23.87 4.24 -4.52
C PHE A 80 -24.66 5.33 -3.79
N HIS A 81 -25.96 5.41 -4.09
CA HIS A 81 -26.83 6.48 -3.60
C HIS A 81 -27.01 6.41 -2.08
N SER A 82 -27.64 5.35 -1.59
CA SER A 82 -28.01 5.24 -0.18
C SER A 82 -28.25 3.80 0.28
N ALA A 83 -28.29 3.59 1.59
CA ALA A 83 -28.90 2.40 2.19
C ALA A 83 -29.99 2.81 3.19
N LYS A 84 -30.93 1.90 3.45
CA LYS A 84 -32.04 2.07 4.41
C LYS A 84 -32.20 0.83 5.28
N ASN A 85 -32.89 0.96 6.41
CA ASN A 85 -33.18 -0.15 7.33
C ASN A 85 -31.91 -0.92 7.80
N LEU A 86 -30.79 -0.22 8.01
CA LEU A 86 -29.62 -0.83 8.63
C LEU A 86 -29.92 -1.19 10.09
N ALA A 87 -29.28 -2.25 10.59
CA ALA A 87 -29.34 -2.59 12.01
C ALA A 87 -28.31 -1.75 12.75
N ALA A 88 -28.72 -1.04 13.81
CA ALA A 88 -27.79 -0.42 14.74
C ALA A 88 -26.87 -1.47 15.39
N ALA A 89 -25.60 -1.12 15.63
CA ALA A 89 -24.66 -1.95 16.39
C ALA A 89 -24.32 -1.37 17.78
N ASP A 90 -24.38 -0.05 17.97
CA ASP A 90 -24.10 0.57 19.28
C ASP A 90 -25.33 0.58 20.21
N PHE A 91 -25.15 -0.04 21.38
CA PHE A 91 -26.16 -0.13 22.44
C PHE A 91 -26.51 1.22 23.09
N ARG A 92 -25.58 2.18 23.13
CA ARG A 92 -25.82 3.48 23.79
C ARG A 92 -26.54 4.49 22.91
N THR A 93 -26.32 4.46 21.60
CA THR A 93 -26.87 5.46 20.67
C THR A 93 -27.96 4.91 19.75
N ALA A 94 -28.16 3.59 19.72
CA ALA A 94 -29.06 2.91 18.77
C ALA A 94 -28.78 3.34 17.31
N SER A 95 -27.51 3.55 16.98
CA SER A 95 -27.04 4.00 15.67
C SER A 95 -25.88 3.13 15.17
N SER A 96 -25.41 3.45 13.96
CA SER A 96 -24.27 2.85 13.29
C SER A 96 -23.46 3.93 12.60
N ASP A 97 -22.20 3.63 12.29
CA ASP A 97 -21.32 4.42 11.43
C ASP A 97 -21.12 3.69 10.09
N PRO A 98 -22.14 3.63 9.21
CA PRO A 98 -22.12 2.75 8.06
C PRO A 98 -21.22 3.19 6.92
N PHE A 99 -20.59 2.21 6.28
CA PHE A 99 -19.91 2.34 5.00
C PHE A 99 -20.15 1.11 4.10
N LEU A 100 -19.87 1.28 2.82
CA LEU A 100 -19.99 0.25 1.79
C LEU A 100 -18.61 -0.14 1.27
N THR A 101 -18.39 -1.44 1.04
CA THR A 101 -17.29 -1.94 0.21
C THR A 101 -17.86 -2.64 -1.02
N ALA A 102 -17.60 -2.10 -2.21
CA ALA A 102 -17.96 -2.70 -3.48
C ALA A 102 -16.76 -3.42 -4.10
N THR A 103 -16.91 -4.72 -4.38
CA THR A 103 -15.92 -5.51 -5.12
C THR A 103 -16.45 -5.80 -6.53
N LEU A 104 -15.76 -5.34 -7.57
CA LEU A 104 -16.10 -5.63 -8.96
C LEU A 104 -15.31 -6.84 -9.45
N ARG A 105 -15.99 -7.80 -10.08
CA ARG A 105 -15.39 -8.98 -10.71
C ARG A 105 -16.03 -9.20 -12.08
N ALA A 106 -15.22 -9.49 -13.08
CA ALA A 106 -15.68 -9.80 -14.42
C ALA A 106 -14.79 -10.90 -15.03
N ALA A 107 -15.09 -11.31 -16.26
CA ALA A 107 -14.40 -12.41 -16.94
C ALA A 107 -13.09 -11.99 -17.65
N ASN A 108 -12.58 -10.78 -17.43
CA ASN A 108 -11.32 -10.33 -18.02
C ASN A 108 -10.19 -11.32 -17.66
N PRO A 109 -9.34 -11.69 -18.63
CA PRO A 109 -8.16 -12.50 -18.35
C PRO A 109 -7.17 -11.69 -17.50
N ARG A 110 -6.74 -12.29 -16.38
CA ARG A 110 -5.68 -11.77 -15.51
C ARG A 110 -4.34 -12.39 -15.91
N ARG A 111 -3.21 -11.72 -15.64
CA ARG A 111 -1.89 -12.34 -15.83
C ARG A 111 -1.71 -13.45 -14.79
N HIS A 112 -2.07 -13.15 -13.54
CA HIS A 112 -1.99 -14.08 -12.42
C HIS A 112 -3.26 -14.13 -11.57
N LYS A 113 -3.50 -15.29 -10.93
CA LYS A 113 -4.72 -15.54 -10.14
C LYS A 113 -4.73 -14.78 -8.81
N GLU A 114 -3.55 -14.43 -8.31
CA GLU A 114 -3.34 -13.71 -7.05
C GLU A 114 -3.39 -12.18 -7.22
N GLU A 115 -3.69 -11.68 -8.42
CA GLU A 115 -4.01 -10.27 -8.63
C GLU A 115 -5.22 -9.85 -7.78
N PRO A 116 -5.15 -8.69 -7.09
CA PRO A 116 -6.26 -8.18 -6.29
C PRO A 116 -7.50 -7.88 -7.15
N ASP A 117 -8.69 -8.01 -6.56
CA ASP A 117 -9.92 -7.51 -7.18
C ASP A 117 -9.97 -5.98 -7.16
N LEU A 118 -10.71 -5.39 -8.10
CA LEU A 118 -11.04 -3.97 -8.04
C LEU A 118 -12.02 -3.71 -6.88
N VAL A 119 -11.65 -2.80 -5.97
CA VAL A 119 -12.41 -2.51 -4.75
C VAL A 119 -12.54 -1.01 -4.54
N HIS A 120 -13.79 -0.60 -4.38
CA HIS A 120 -14.19 0.75 -3.97
C HIS A 120 -14.77 0.74 -2.55
N ARG A 121 -14.54 1.81 -1.78
CA ARG A 121 -15.05 1.99 -0.42
C ARG A 121 -15.68 3.39 -0.34
N THR A 122 -16.96 3.46 0.03
CA THR A 122 -17.62 4.75 0.27
C THR A 122 -17.09 5.39 1.56
N PRO A 123 -17.24 6.71 1.76
CA PRO A 123 -16.97 7.34 3.05
C PRO A 123 -17.80 6.73 4.19
N THR A 124 -17.28 6.77 5.41
CA THR A 124 -18.07 6.43 6.60
C THR A 124 -19.00 7.60 6.93
N LEU A 125 -20.31 7.36 6.97
CA LEU A 125 -21.26 8.32 7.51
C LEU A 125 -21.52 7.97 8.98
N ARG A 126 -21.56 8.97 9.86
CA ARG A 126 -21.62 8.75 11.32
C ARG A 126 -23.05 8.75 11.84
N ARG A 127 -23.34 7.86 12.79
CA ARG A 127 -24.56 7.81 13.60
C ARG A 127 -25.86 7.81 12.79
N THR A 128 -25.91 7.01 11.72
CA THR A 128 -27.09 6.88 10.84
C THR A 128 -27.40 5.41 10.52
N LEU A 129 -28.70 5.11 10.39
CA LEU A 129 -29.20 3.82 9.87
C LEU A 129 -29.70 3.93 8.42
N GLU A 130 -29.71 5.15 7.88
CA GLU A 130 -30.11 5.48 6.51
C GLU A 130 -29.04 6.40 5.88
N PRO A 131 -27.85 5.87 5.55
CA PRO A 131 -26.78 6.65 4.94
C PRO A 131 -27.10 7.02 3.49
N GLU A 132 -26.83 8.27 3.13
CA GLU A 132 -26.85 8.77 1.75
C GLU A 132 -25.42 9.16 1.34
N TRP A 133 -24.72 8.29 0.62
CA TRP A 133 -23.34 8.54 0.19
C TRP A 133 -23.28 9.34 -1.12
N ASN A 134 -24.18 9.06 -2.07
CA ASN A 134 -24.16 9.59 -3.44
C ASN A 134 -22.77 9.47 -4.11
N ASP A 135 -22.06 8.40 -3.80
CA ASP A 135 -20.64 8.24 -4.12
C ASP A 135 -20.46 7.56 -5.49
N GLU A 136 -19.74 8.21 -6.40
CA GLU A 136 -19.51 7.73 -7.77
C GLU A 136 -18.23 6.89 -7.87
N TRP A 137 -18.23 5.90 -8.76
CA TRP A 137 -17.06 5.12 -9.13
C TRP A 137 -17.10 4.79 -10.62
N ILE A 138 -16.14 5.29 -11.39
CA ILE A 138 -16.04 5.13 -12.84
C ILE A 138 -14.94 4.13 -13.14
N VAL A 139 -15.29 3.03 -13.79
CA VAL A 139 -14.38 1.92 -14.12
C VAL A 139 -14.33 1.71 -15.62
N ALA A 140 -13.12 1.62 -16.16
CA ALA A 140 -12.86 1.26 -17.55
C ALA A 140 -12.67 -0.26 -17.73
N ASN A 141 -12.76 -0.71 -18.98
CA ASN A 141 -12.47 -2.06 -19.43
C ASN A 141 -13.37 -3.15 -18.82
N VAL A 142 -14.61 -2.81 -18.47
CA VAL A 142 -15.63 -3.79 -18.10
C VAL A 142 -16.00 -4.59 -19.35
N PRO A 143 -15.91 -5.93 -19.36
CA PRO A 143 -15.94 -6.70 -20.60
C PRO A 143 -17.37 -6.89 -21.12
N PRO A 144 -17.56 -7.14 -22.43
CA PRO A 144 -18.88 -7.38 -23.01
C PRO A 144 -19.64 -8.56 -22.38
N SER A 145 -18.93 -9.53 -21.79
CA SER A 145 -19.49 -10.66 -21.05
C SER A 145 -20.15 -10.28 -19.70
N GLY A 146 -20.18 -9.00 -19.34
CA GLY A 146 -20.76 -8.52 -18.10
C GLY A 146 -19.88 -8.80 -16.87
N PHE A 147 -20.49 -8.59 -15.70
CA PHE A 147 -19.77 -8.50 -14.43
C PHE A 147 -20.64 -8.87 -13.21
N SER A 148 -19.99 -9.04 -12.06
CA SER A 148 -20.58 -9.25 -10.75
C SER A 148 -20.06 -8.16 -9.79
N LEU A 149 -20.95 -7.27 -9.37
CA LEU A 149 -20.68 -6.25 -8.36
C LEU A 149 -21.15 -6.75 -6.99
N LYS A 150 -20.22 -6.94 -6.05
CA LYS A 150 -20.52 -7.42 -4.69
C LYS A 150 -20.38 -6.30 -3.67
N CYS A 151 -21.50 -5.77 -3.24
CA CYS A 151 -21.59 -4.69 -2.27
C CYS A 151 -21.79 -5.25 -0.86
N ARG A 152 -20.85 -4.99 0.05
CA ARG A 152 -20.96 -5.35 1.47
C ARG A 152 -21.15 -4.09 2.30
N LEU A 153 -22.15 -4.11 3.17
CA LEU A 153 -22.45 -3.05 4.13
C LEU A 153 -21.82 -3.42 5.48
N TYR A 154 -21.17 -2.45 6.11
CA TYR A 154 -20.46 -2.61 7.38
C TYR A 154 -20.73 -1.42 8.29
N ASP A 155 -20.54 -1.65 9.58
CA ASP A 155 -20.41 -0.63 10.63
C ASP A 155 -18.91 -0.37 10.91
N GLU A 156 -18.51 0.85 11.22
CA GLU A 156 -17.10 1.25 11.38
C GLU A 156 -16.70 1.34 12.87
N ASP A 157 -16.46 0.18 13.47
CA ASP A 157 -16.23 0.00 14.92
C ASP A 157 -14.76 0.12 15.37
N TYR A 158 -13.98 1.09 14.90
CA TYR A 158 -12.57 1.21 15.34
C TYR A 158 -12.47 1.55 16.86
N PRO A 159 -11.64 0.85 17.66
CA PRO A 159 -10.56 -0.09 17.32
C PRO A 159 -10.91 -1.59 17.38
N ASP A 160 -12.20 -1.92 17.52
CA ASP A 160 -12.74 -3.26 17.36
C ASP A 160 -12.80 -3.64 15.86
N GLY A 161 -13.45 -4.76 15.52
CA GLY A 161 -13.58 -5.22 14.13
C GLY A 161 -14.96 -4.94 13.56
N ASN A 162 -14.99 -4.18 12.46
CA ASN A 162 -16.16 -3.68 11.73
C ASN A 162 -17.28 -4.73 11.56
N ASP A 163 -18.43 -4.50 12.19
CA ASP A 163 -19.55 -5.43 12.14
C ASP A 163 -20.24 -5.43 10.76
N ARG A 164 -20.62 -6.61 10.26
CA ARG A 164 -21.27 -6.72 8.94
C ARG A 164 -22.78 -6.49 9.06
N LEU A 165 -23.28 -5.49 8.35
CA LEU A 165 -24.70 -5.10 8.31
C LEU A 165 -25.48 -5.76 7.17
N GLY A 166 -24.83 -6.06 6.03
CA GLY A 166 -25.51 -6.65 4.88
C GLY A 166 -24.60 -7.01 3.71
N ASN A 167 -25.16 -7.72 2.71
CA ASN A 167 -24.49 -7.99 1.44
C ASN A 167 -25.51 -8.07 0.29
N VAL A 168 -25.28 -7.26 -0.74
CA VAL A 168 -25.96 -7.27 -2.04
C VAL A 168 -24.98 -7.80 -3.10
N THR A 169 -25.50 -8.45 -4.14
CA THR A 169 -24.66 -8.89 -5.27
C THR A 169 -25.45 -8.73 -6.56
N VAL A 170 -25.09 -7.71 -7.33
CA VAL A 170 -25.65 -7.45 -8.66
C VAL A 170 -24.86 -8.25 -9.67
N LYS A 171 -25.54 -8.96 -10.56
CA LYS A 171 -24.93 -9.68 -11.68
C LYS A 171 -25.53 -9.15 -12.97
N VAL A 172 -24.67 -8.75 -13.89
CA VAL A 172 -25.01 -8.30 -15.24
C VAL A 172 -24.43 -9.32 -16.21
N ALA A 173 -25.27 -9.91 -17.06
CA ALA A 173 -24.89 -11.02 -17.94
C ALA A 173 -24.21 -10.58 -19.24
N GLY A 174 -24.28 -9.28 -19.57
CA GLY A 174 -23.62 -8.69 -20.73
C GLY A 174 -23.71 -7.17 -20.70
N VAL A 175 -22.74 -6.52 -21.32
CA VAL A 175 -22.70 -5.07 -21.55
C VAL A 175 -22.45 -4.87 -23.05
N TYR A 176 -23.08 -3.86 -23.64
CA TYR A 176 -22.99 -3.55 -25.06
C TYR A 176 -23.14 -2.05 -25.27
N GLU A 177 -22.85 -1.58 -26.49
CA GLU A 177 -23.02 -0.17 -26.85
C GLU A 177 -24.50 0.25 -26.74
N GLY A 178 -24.77 1.33 -25.99
CA GLY A 178 -26.15 1.75 -25.69
C GLY A 178 -26.87 0.92 -24.63
N TRP A 179 -26.15 0.12 -23.83
CA TRP A 179 -26.73 -0.61 -22.70
C TRP A 179 -27.38 0.34 -21.67
N GLU A 180 -28.69 0.20 -21.47
CA GLU A 180 -29.49 1.06 -20.57
C GLU A 180 -29.01 1.06 -19.11
N GLY A 181 -28.33 -0.01 -18.69
CA GLY A 181 -27.75 -0.12 -17.36
C GLY A 181 -28.80 -0.22 -16.25
N ILE A 182 -28.61 0.58 -15.20
CA ILE A 182 -29.57 0.86 -14.14
C ILE A 182 -29.57 2.40 -14.01
N PRO A 183 -30.47 3.12 -14.71
CA PRO A 183 -30.44 4.59 -14.75
C PRO A 183 -30.80 5.22 -13.39
N ARG A 184 -30.49 6.51 -13.21
CA ARG A 184 -30.98 7.31 -12.08
C ARG A 184 -32.52 7.35 -12.05
N PRO A 185 -33.18 7.31 -10.87
CA PRO A 185 -32.63 7.43 -9.51
C PRO A 185 -31.97 6.16 -8.93
N GLY A 186 -31.81 5.11 -9.74
CA GLY A 186 -31.23 3.84 -9.33
C GLY A 186 -32.29 2.80 -8.96
N LYS A 187 -31.81 1.63 -8.54
CA LYS A 187 -32.65 0.49 -8.14
C LYS A 187 -32.34 0.10 -6.70
N GLU A 188 -33.39 -0.14 -5.91
CA GLU A 188 -33.26 -0.70 -4.56
C GLU A 188 -33.04 -2.22 -4.63
N PHE A 189 -32.12 -2.72 -3.81
CA PHE A 189 -31.77 -4.13 -3.68
C PHE A 189 -31.82 -4.59 -2.23
N GLU A 190 -32.55 -5.68 -1.95
CA GLU A 190 -32.57 -6.30 -0.63
C GLU A 190 -31.23 -6.97 -0.28
N ALA A 191 -30.65 -6.61 0.87
CA ALA A 191 -29.43 -7.21 1.39
C ALA A 191 -29.70 -8.55 2.09
N LYS A 192 -28.84 -9.54 1.83
CA LYS A 192 -28.97 -10.89 2.42
C LYS A 192 -28.60 -10.88 3.91
N LYS A 193 -29.62 -11.08 4.76
CA LYS A 193 -29.54 -11.04 6.24
C LYS A 193 -28.62 -12.09 6.89
N HIS A 194 -28.41 -13.24 6.25
CA HIS A 194 -27.69 -14.40 6.84
C HIS A 194 -26.18 -14.21 7.03
N VAL A 195 -25.62 -13.03 6.74
CA VAL A 195 -24.18 -12.73 6.86
C VAL A 195 -23.90 -11.60 7.88
N MET A 196 -24.88 -11.25 8.72
CA MET A 196 -24.65 -10.34 9.86
C MET A 196 -23.83 -11.03 10.96
N SER A 197 -23.08 -10.24 11.73
CA SER A 197 -22.26 -10.78 12.82
C SER A 197 -23.12 -11.34 13.97
N LYS A 198 -22.52 -12.16 14.82
CA LYS A 198 -23.19 -12.66 16.03
C LYS A 198 -23.55 -11.53 17.00
N ARG A 199 -22.79 -10.42 17.02
CA ARG A 199 -23.06 -9.24 17.87
C ARG A 199 -24.30 -8.50 17.38
N ALA A 200 -24.32 -8.11 16.10
CA ALA A 200 -25.48 -7.48 15.46
C ALA A 200 -26.77 -8.33 15.57
N LEU A 201 -26.65 -9.67 15.49
CA LEU A 201 -27.78 -10.59 15.71
C LEU A 201 -28.33 -10.57 17.16
N VAL A 202 -27.47 -10.52 18.17
CA VAL A 202 -27.88 -10.42 19.59
C VAL A 202 -28.55 -9.08 19.86
N PHE A 203 -27.96 -7.98 19.38
CA PHE A 203 -28.54 -6.64 19.52
C PHE A 203 -29.92 -6.54 18.86
N ARG A 204 -30.06 -7.12 17.65
CA ARG A 204 -31.35 -7.24 16.94
C ARG A 204 -32.38 -8.08 17.69
N GLY A 205 -31.94 -9.05 18.50
CA GLY A 205 -32.82 -9.83 19.37
C GLY A 205 -33.50 -8.95 20.41
N LEU A 206 -32.75 -8.02 21.02
CA LEU A 206 -33.25 -7.10 22.04
C LEU A 206 -34.13 -5.98 21.43
N THR A 207 -33.72 -5.38 20.31
CA THR A 207 -34.51 -4.29 19.69
C THR A 207 -35.86 -4.75 19.12
N LYS A 208 -35.97 -6.01 18.68
CA LYS A 208 -37.24 -6.62 18.27
C LYS A 208 -38.29 -6.71 19.38
N VAL A 209 -37.86 -6.84 20.65
CA VAL A 209 -38.78 -6.91 21.80
C VAL A 209 -39.40 -5.54 22.10
N VAL A 210 -38.72 -4.46 21.72
CA VAL A 210 -39.16 -3.07 21.96
C VAL A 210 -39.96 -2.50 20.78
N ASN A 211 -39.57 -2.79 19.53
CA ASN A 211 -40.24 -2.27 18.33
C ASN A 211 -40.75 -3.39 17.41
N HIS A 212 -42.00 -3.80 17.63
CA HIS A 212 -42.61 -4.96 16.98
C HIS A 212 -43.06 -4.75 15.52
N HIS A 213 -42.85 -3.56 14.94
CA HIS A 213 -43.44 -3.13 13.66
C HIS A 213 -42.45 -2.86 12.50
N ILE A 214 -41.13 -2.98 12.72
CA ILE A 214 -40.15 -2.60 11.68
C ILE A 214 -39.76 -3.80 10.81
N HIS A 215 -40.06 -3.73 9.51
CA HIS A 215 -39.60 -4.68 8.50
C HIS A 215 -38.10 -4.48 8.20
N MET A 216 -37.25 -4.91 9.13
CA MET A 216 -35.78 -4.80 9.10
C MET A 216 -35.13 -5.65 7.99
N THR A 217 -35.32 -5.32 6.72
CA THR A 217 -34.48 -5.76 5.58
C THR A 217 -33.63 -4.58 5.14
N PRO A 218 -32.30 -4.64 5.26
CA PRO A 218 -31.46 -3.57 4.73
C PRO A 218 -31.64 -3.46 3.21
N LEU A 219 -31.88 -2.25 2.74
CA LEU A 219 -32.01 -1.93 1.31
C LEU A 219 -30.77 -1.14 0.87
N LEU A 220 -30.27 -1.41 -0.34
CA LEU A 220 -29.19 -0.64 -0.98
C LEU A 220 -29.69 -0.09 -2.31
N THR A 221 -29.59 1.22 -2.49
CA THR A 221 -29.94 1.93 -3.71
C THR A 221 -28.69 2.22 -4.52
N LEU A 222 -28.62 1.73 -5.77
CA LEU A 222 -27.50 2.02 -6.68
C LEU A 222 -27.96 2.22 -8.12
N SER A 223 -27.22 3.01 -8.89
CA SER A 223 -27.34 3.12 -10.35
C SER A 223 -26.04 2.68 -11.02
N ILE A 224 -26.13 2.27 -12.28
CA ILE A 224 -25.02 1.85 -13.12
C ILE A 224 -25.28 2.42 -14.51
N GLU A 225 -24.48 3.41 -14.93
CA GLU A 225 -24.64 4.10 -16.20
C GLU A 225 -23.56 3.66 -17.19
N TYR A 226 -23.96 3.43 -18.45
CA TYR A 226 -23.03 3.33 -19.56
C TYR A 226 -22.43 4.70 -19.88
N VAL A 227 -21.11 4.81 -19.92
CA VAL A 227 -20.39 6.06 -20.25
C VAL A 227 -19.87 6.04 -21.69
N GLY A 228 -19.39 4.89 -22.17
CA GLY A 228 -18.83 4.75 -23.50
C GLY A 228 -17.97 3.49 -23.66
N LEU A 229 -17.30 3.38 -24.80
CA LEU A 229 -16.19 2.44 -24.99
C LEU A 229 -14.99 2.83 -24.09
N SER A 230 -14.15 1.86 -23.75
CA SER A 230 -12.89 2.11 -23.04
C SER A 230 -11.69 2.14 -23.99
N ASP A 231 -10.66 2.88 -23.58
CA ASP A 231 -9.35 2.92 -24.24
C ASP A 231 -8.48 1.71 -23.85
N PRO A 232 -7.40 1.42 -24.60
CA PRO A 232 -6.41 0.40 -24.22
C PRO A 232 -5.93 0.56 -22.76
N PRO A 233 -5.66 -0.55 -22.03
CA PRO A 233 -5.20 -1.83 -22.58
C PRO A 233 -6.23 -2.98 -22.60
N PHE A 234 -7.53 -2.72 -22.43
CA PHE A 234 -8.66 -3.67 -22.53
C PHE A 234 -8.71 -4.85 -21.53
N ALA A 235 -7.61 -5.56 -21.30
CA ALA A 235 -7.57 -6.71 -20.39
C ALA A 235 -7.60 -6.33 -18.92
N GLN A 236 -7.10 -5.13 -18.57
CA GLN A 236 -7.05 -4.63 -17.21
C GLN A 236 -8.22 -3.66 -16.96
N MET A 237 -9.14 -4.05 -16.06
CA MET A 237 -10.07 -3.09 -15.44
C MET A 237 -9.31 -2.17 -14.48
N TYR A 238 -9.68 -0.89 -14.47
CA TYR A 238 -9.08 0.12 -13.59
C TYR A 238 -10.05 1.28 -13.30
N THR A 239 -9.84 1.95 -12.18
CA THR A 239 -10.57 3.16 -11.79
C THR A 239 -10.11 4.37 -12.63
N LEU A 240 -11.04 4.99 -13.33
CA LEU A 240 -10.85 6.28 -14.02
C LEU A 240 -11.06 7.46 -13.08
N GLY A 241 -11.95 7.33 -12.11
CA GLY A 241 -12.25 8.36 -11.12
C GLY A 241 -13.60 8.11 -10.42
N PRO A 242 -14.15 9.09 -9.68
CA PRO A 242 -13.52 10.35 -9.31
C PRO A 242 -12.19 10.14 -8.57
N THR A 243 -11.26 11.08 -8.72
CA THR A 243 -9.98 11.05 -8.02
C THR A 243 -10.10 11.75 -6.66
N ASN A 244 -9.54 11.14 -5.62
CA ASN A 244 -9.73 11.54 -4.23
C ASN A 244 -8.47 11.34 -3.39
N TYR A 245 -8.44 11.95 -2.21
CA TYR A 245 -7.47 11.64 -1.16
C TYR A 245 -8.19 11.32 0.15
N ILE A 246 -7.49 10.55 1.00
CA ILE A 246 -7.90 10.28 2.37
C ILE A 246 -6.67 10.47 3.26
N LYS A 247 -6.81 11.26 4.35
CA LYS A 247 -5.80 11.39 5.39
C LYS A 247 -6.30 10.67 6.63
N HIS A 248 -5.51 9.70 7.07
CA HIS A 248 -5.75 8.93 8.28
C HIS A 248 -4.82 9.45 9.35
N PHE A 249 -5.36 9.69 10.54
CA PHE A 249 -4.55 9.99 11.72
C PHE A 249 -4.59 8.75 12.63
N SER A 250 -3.44 8.36 13.17
CA SER A 250 -3.34 7.21 14.08
C SER A 250 -2.70 7.66 15.41
N PRO A 251 -3.40 7.54 16.56
CA PRO A 251 -2.96 8.10 17.85
C PRO A 251 -1.86 7.28 18.55
N MET A 252 -1.02 6.58 17.79
CA MET A 252 -0.37 5.33 18.23
C MET A 252 1.16 5.29 18.09
N ILE A 253 1.84 6.42 18.25
CA ILE A 253 3.28 6.42 18.58
C ILE A 253 3.49 6.55 20.09
N GLY A 254 2.73 7.42 20.77
CA GLY A 254 2.87 7.62 22.23
C GLY A 254 2.56 6.40 23.10
N ARG A 255 1.61 5.54 22.68
CA ARG A 255 1.20 4.33 23.42
C ARG A 255 1.97 3.05 23.04
N LEU A 256 2.68 3.01 21.90
CA LEU A 256 3.44 1.83 21.46
C LEU A 256 4.87 1.79 22.04
N VAL A 257 5.36 2.92 22.56
CA VAL A 257 6.71 3.08 23.15
C VAL A 257 6.65 3.21 24.68
N GLY A 258 5.91 2.31 25.34
CA GLY A 258 6.12 1.99 26.77
C GLY A 258 5.88 3.08 27.82
N THR A 259 5.53 4.31 27.45
CA THR A 259 5.12 5.36 28.39
C THR A 259 3.78 4.99 29.01
N LYS A 260 3.80 4.58 30.29
CA LYS A 260 2.64 4.69 31.17
C LYS A 260 2.28 6.18 31.27
N VAL A 261 1.37 6.63 30.41
CA VAL A 261 0.54 7.79 30.74
C VAL A 261 -0.41 7.28 31.82
N ASN A 262 -0.36 7.88 33.01
CA ASN A 262 -1.17 7.42 34.14
C ASN A 262 -2.65 7.41 33.74
N ALA A 263 -3.30 6.27 33.96
CA ALA A 263 -4.68 6.05 33.60
C ALA A 263 -5.58 6.48 34.77
N ASP A 264 -5.81 7.79 34.85
CA ASP A 264 -6.77 8.40 35.78
C ASP A 264 -7.73 9.31 34.97
N GLU A 265 -8.43 8.72 34.00
CA GLU A 265 -9.59 9.36 33.35
C GLU A 265 -10.83 9.15 34.23
N HIS A 266 -10.88 9.83 35.38
CA HIS A 266 -12.08 9.88 36.23
C HIS A 266 -12.12 11.09 37.20
N ASP A 267 -11.91 12.30 36.67
CA ASP A 267 -12.37 13.55 37.28
C ASP A 267 -12.31 14.70 36.26
N ASP A 268 -13.45 15.03 35.63
CA ASP A 268 -13.71 16.30 34.92
C ASP A 268 -15.21 16.39 34.52
N GLN A 269 -16.11 16.00 35.43
CA GLN A 269 -17.57 16.24 35.33
C GLN A 269 -18.14 16.86 36.62
N ALA A 270 -17.65 18.05 36.98
CA ALA A 270 -18.33 18.91 37.95
C ALA A 270 -17.91 20.38 37.78
N GLY A 271 -18.88 21.30 37.94
CA GLY A 271 -18.62 22.70 38.29
C GLY A 271 -18.42 23.67 37.13
N GLY A 272 -19.48 24.44 36.83
CA GLY A 272 -19.33 25.72 36.12
C GLY A 272 -19.50 26.93 37.05
N SER A 273 -19.18 28.11 36.51
CA SER A 273 -19.54 29.48 36.96
C SER A 273 -18.77 30.17 38.11
N GLN A 274 -18.50 31.47 37.88
CA GLN A 274 -18.10 32.56 38.81
C GLN A 274 -16.68 32.53 39.43
N GLN A 275 -16.07 33.64 39.86
CA GLN A 275 -15.93 35.01 39.30
C GLN A 275 -14.76 35.73 40.05
N ASP A 276 -14.10 36.70 39.40
CA ASP A 276 -13.25 37.80 39.94
C ASP A 276 -12.04 37.56 40.91
N GLU A 277 -10.82 37.76 40.35
CA GLU A 277 -9.67 38.59 40.85
C GLU A 277 -9.12 38.43 42.32
N PRO A 278 -7.97 39.04 42.72
CA PRO A 278 -6.65 38.42 42.51
C PRO A 278 -5.79 38.33 43.80
N ASP A 279 -4.80 37.42 43.88
CA ASP A 279 -3.48 37.81 44.40
C ASP A 279 -2.30 36.85 44.18
N ASP A 280 -1.14 37.50 44.07
CA ASP A 280 0.27 37.13 44.35
C ASP A 280 0.85 35.69 44.26
N LYS A 281 1.90 35.60 43.43
CA LYS A 281 3.16 34.82 43.58
C LYS A 281 3.09 33.32 43.99
N LEU A 282 3.50 32.44 43.06
CA LEU A 282 4.79 31.70 43.13
C LEU A 282 5.02 30.71 41.96
N LYS A 283 6.22 30.78 41.34
CA LYS A 283 6.92 29.71 40.59
C LYS A 283 6.13 28.96 39.51
N GLY A 284 6.03 29.58 38.33
CA GLY A 284 5.58 28.90 37.10
C GLY A 284 6.53 27.77 36.64
N LYS A 285 6.28 26.54 37.07
CA LYS A 285 6.62 25.36 36.26
C LYS A 285 5.59 25.25 35.15
N GLY A 286 5.96 25.61 33.93
CA GLY A 286 5.07 25.48 32.78
C GLY A 286 4.54 24.06 32.64
N LYS A 287 3.22 23.88 32.75
CA LYS A 287 2.55 22.68 32.26
C LYS A 287 2.82 22.59 30.77
N HIS A 288 3.77 21.74 30.36
CA HIS A 288 3.87 21.34 28.96
C HIS A 288 2.54 20.70 28.57
N LYS A 289 1.72 21.43 27.80
CA LYS A 289 0.64 20.82 27.03
C LYS A 289 1.30 19.78 26.11
N SER A 290 1.17 18.51 26.46
CA SER A 290 1.56 17.40 25.61
C SER A 290 0.66 17.42 24.37
N GLN A 291 1.14 18.06 23.31
CA GLN A 291 0.51 17.97 22.01
C GLN A 291 0.44 16.50 21.63
N LYS A 292 -0.79 15.98 21.45
CA LYS A 292 -1.00 14.67 20.82
C LYS A 292 -0.45 14.79 19.40
N TYR A 293 0.61 14.05 19.11
CA TYR A 293 1.16 13.94 17.77
C TYR A 293 0.58 12.69 17.14
N ASP A 294 -0.41 12.89 16.28
CA ASP A 294 -1.04 11.81 15.54
C ASP A 294 -0.24 11.51 14.27
N PHE A 295 -0.09 10.21 13.98
CA PHE A 295 0.64 9.74 12.81
C PHE A 295 -0.22 9.90 11.55
N GLN A 296 0.24 10.68 10.58
CA GLN A 296 -0.46 10.87 9.32
C GLN A 296 -0.09 9.77 8.30
N ALA A 297 -1.10 9.06 7.81
CA ALA A 297 -1.02 8.20 6.64
C ALA A 297 -1.94 8.74 5.54
N ASN A 298 -1.49 8.67 4.30
CA ASN A 298 -2.22 9.22 3.16
C ASN A 298 -2.55 8.11 2.16
N GLU A 299 -3.76 8.16 1.63
CA GLU A 299 -4.17 7.49 0.39
C GLU A 299 -4.52 8.56 -0.65
N MET A 300 -4.14 8.33 -1.91
CA MET A 300 -4.50 9.20 -3.02
C MET A 300 -4.86 8.35 -4.24
N GLN A 301 -6.11 8.40 -4.68
CA GLN A 301 -6.57 7.74 -5.90
C GLN A 301 -6.17 8.60 -7.10
N LEU A 302 -5.25 8.10 -7.92
CA LEU A 302 -4.87 8.71 -9.19
C LEU A 302 -5.70 8.11 -10.32
N GLN A 303 -5.68 8.75 -11.49
CA GLN A 303 -6.39 8.24 -12.67
C GLN A 303 -5.58 7.12 -13.31
N GLY A 304 -6.20 5.94 -13.47
CA GLY A 304 -5.63 4.82 -14.20
C GLY A 304 -5.68 4.98 -15.74
N PRO A 305 -5.12 4.00 -16.49
CA PRO A 305 -4.43 2.81 -15.99
C PRO A 305 -3.01 3.15 -15.54
N VAL A 306 -2.44 2.34 -14.64
CA VAL A 306 -0.98 2.30 -14.48
C VAL A 306 -0.35 1.70 -15.75
N PRO A 307 0.84 2.15 -16.20
CA PRO A 307 1.52 1.55 -17.34
C PRO A 307 1.72 0.04 -17.19
N VAL A 308 1.59 -0.70 -18.30
CA VAL A 308 1.59 -2.18 -18.33
C VAL A 308 2.84 -2.81 -17.70
N LYS A 309 3.99 -2.15 -17.77
CA LYS A 309 5.26 -2.58 -17.15
C LYS A 309 5.33 -2.35 -15.63
N LEU A 310 4.48 -1.50 -15.05
CA LEU A 310 4.38 -1.34 -13.60
C LEU A 310 3.61 -2.54 -13.04
N TYR A 311 4.29 -3.67 -12.92
CA TYR A 311 3.72 -4.93 -12.49
C TYR A 311 4.78 -5.74 -11.72
N HIS A 312 4.62 -5.79 -10.39
CA HIS A 312 5.64 -6.30 -9.47
C HIS A 312 5.03 -7.24 -8.44
N ARG A 313 5.59 -8.44 -8.34
CA ARG A 313 5.25 -9.43 -7.32
C ARG A 313 6.13 -9.22 -6.08
N TYR A 314 5.60 -9.49 -4.88
CA TYR A 314 6.46 -9.58 -3.69
C TYR A 314 7.60 -10.58 -3.89
N VAL A 315 8.79 -10.25 -3.38
CA VAL A 315 9.99 -11.09 -3.50
C VAL A 315 10.02 -12.10 -2.36
N ALA A 316 9.83 -13.37 -2.68
CA ALA A 316 9.84 -14.50 -1.75
C ALA A 316 11.28 -14.94 -1.37
N PHE A 317 12.15 -14.00 -0.99
CA PHE A 317 13.56 -14.30 -0.71
C PHE A 317 13.81 -15.06 0.59
N ARG A 318 12.79 -15.22 1.46
CA ARG A 318 12.83 -16.04 2.69
C ARG A 318 11.51 -16.79 2.92
N PRO A 319 11.53 -18.00 3.52
CA PRO A 319 10.33 -18.78 3.82
C PRO A 319 9.26 -18.03 4.63
N ILE A 320 9.68 -17.19 5.59
CA ILE A 320 8.75 -16.38 6.41
C ILE A 320 7.91 -15.41 5.54
N ILE A 321 8.47 -14.88 4.44
CA ILE A 321 7.77 -13.96 3.52
C ILE A 321 6.71 -14.72 2.72
N THR A 322 7.05 -15.90 2.20
CA THR A 322 6.08 -16.78 1.52
C THR A 322 4.94 -17.17 2.45
N SER A 323 5.25 -17.52 3.70
CA SER A 323 4.23 -17.86 4.72
C SER A 323 3.30 -16.68 5.04
N MET A 324 3.85 -15.47 5.12
CA MET A 324 3.14 -14.20 5.34
C MET A 324 2.19 -13.82 4.19
N PHE A 325 2.65 -13.88 2.93
CA PHE A 325 1.85 -13.47 1.77
C PHE A 325 0.88 -14.56 1.30
N ALA A 326 1.26 -15.83 1.36
CA ALA A 326 0.41 -16.94 0.93
C ALA A 326 -0.50 -17.49 2.05
N SER A 327 -0.39 -17.00 3.29
CA SER A 327 -1.20 -17.42 4.45
C SER A 327 -1.15 -18.94 4.71
N VAL A 328 0.03 -19.54 4.49
CA VAL A 328 0.25 -21.00 4.56
C VAL A 328 0.65 -21.43 5.98
N GLY A 329 -0.04 -22.45 6.49
CA GLY A 329 0.15 -22.97 7.84
C GLY A 329 -0.46 -22.06 8.94
N LEU A 330 -0.52 -22.57 10.17
CA LEU A 330 -1.16 -21.84 11.27
C LEU A 330 -0.42 -20.52 11.60
N ARG A 331 0.91 -20.56 11.66
CA ARG A 331 1.73 -19.36 11.95
C ARG A 331 1.72 -18.34 10.81
N GLY A 332 1.65 -18.79 9.55
CA GLY A 332 1.50 -17.90 8.39
C GLY A 332 0.18 -17.13 8.43
N LYS A 333 -0.93 -17.81 8.79
CA LYS A 333 -2.24 -17.17 9.01
C LYS A 333 -2.21 -16.11 10.11
N ILE A 334 -1.61 -16.43 11.27
CA ILE A 334 -1.45 -15.48 12.39
C ILE A 334 -0.65 -14.25 11.95
N LEU A 335 0.47 -14.44 11.23
CA LEU A 335 1.33 -13.36 10.77
C LEU A 335 0.61 -12.48 9.73
N ASN A 336 -0.06 -13.11 8.76
CA ASN A 336 -0.90 -12.46 7.74
C ASN A 336 -2.02 -11.63 8.39
N ALA A 337 -2.76 -12.19 9.35
CA ALA A 337 -3.80 -11.47 10.10
C ALA A 337 -3.24 -10.30 10.92
N ALA A 338 -2.07 -10.46 11.56
CA ALA A 338 -1.42 -9.39 12.31
C ALA A 338 -1.03 -8.20 11.42
N LEU A 339 -0.64 -8.45 10.17
CA LEU A 339 -0.28 -7.40 9.20
C LEU A 339 -1.49 -6.69 8.62
N HIS A 340 -2.56 -7.42 8.29
CA HIS A 340 -3.85 -6.81 7.95
C HIS A 340 -4.35 -5.90 9.09
N LYS A 341 -4.19 -6.33 10.35
CA LYS A 341 -4.49 -5.50 11.53
C LYS A 341 -3.56 -4.30 11.71
N GLN A 342 -2.30 -4.36 11.26
CA GLN A 342 -1.41 -3.19 11.23
C GLN A 342 -1.85 -2.18 10.17
N HIS A 343 -2.19 -2.65 8.96
CA HIS A 343 -2.72 -1.81 7.89
C HIS A 343 -4.01 -1.11 8.36
N GLN A 344 -5.00 -1.85 8.87
CA GLN A 344 -6.27 -1.31 9.40
C GLN A 344 -6.09 -0.30 10.56
N ARG A 345 -4.98 -0.33 11.28
CA ARG A 345 -4.69 0.61 12.38
C ARG A 345 -4.09 1.93 11.90
N ILE A 346 -3.36 1.87 10.79
CA ILE A 346 -2.72 3.02 10.16
C ILE A 346 -3.72 3.69 9.22
N TYR A 347 -4.30 2.92 8.31
CA TYR A 347 -5.40 3.26 7.42
C TYR A 347 -6.74 2.97 8.12
N ASN A 348 -6.93 3.54 9.31
CA ASN A 348 -8.17 3.46 10.07
C ASN A 348 -9.14 4.55 9.60
N PHE A 349 -10.45 4.33 9.73
CA PHE A 349 -11.46 5.31 9.38
C PHE A 349 -12.20 5.77 10.65
N ASP A 350 -11.54 6.57 11.48
CA ASP A 350 -12.13 7.16 12.69
C ASP A 350 -12.77 8.54 12.43
N SER A 351 -13.11 9.28 13.50
CA SER A 351 -13.71 10.62 13.40
C SER A 351 -12.74 11.74 13.00
N SER A 352 -11.43 11.47 12.99
CA SER A 352 -10.39 12.41 12.56
C SER A 352 -10.03 12.27 11.08
N THR A 353 -10.48 11.19 10.43
CA THR A 353 -10.16 10.89 9.03
C THR A 353 -10.70 11.97 8.09
N GLU A 354 -9.79 12.66 7.38
CA GLU A 354 -10.14 13.67 6.38
C GLU A 354 -10.28 13.05 4.99
N TYR A 355 -11.23 13.54 4.21
CA TYR A 355 -11.46 13.15 2.83
C TYR A 355 -11.42 14.40 1.94
N GLY A 356 -11.07 14.23 0.67
CA GLY A 356 -11.23 15.28 -0.34
C GLY A 356 -11.20 14.73 -1.76
N SER A 357 -11.70 15.49 -2.71
CA SER A 357 -11.67 15.21 -4.14
C SER A 357 -10.85 16.27 -4.87
N PHE A 358 -10.35 15.92 -6.06
CA PHE A 358 -9.64 16.83 -6.96
C PHE A 358 -9.87 16.40 -8.40
N GLN A 359 -9.74 17.33 -9.34
CA GLN A 359 -9.80 17.02 -10.77
C GLN A 359 -8.60 16.15 -11.19
N ALA A 360 -8.89 15.02 -11.82
CA ALA A 360 -7.88 14.10 -12.34
C ALA A 360 -6.93 14.79 -13.34
N CYS A 361 -5.65 14.35 -13.36
CA CYS A 361 -4.62 14.84 -14.29
C CYS A 361 -4.56 16.38 -14.40
N SER A 362 -4.48 17.08 -13.26
CA SER A 362 -4.58 18.54 -13.20
C SER A 362 -3.56 19.19 -12.25
N LYS A 363 -3.41 20.51 -12.34
CA LYS A 363 -2.62 21.30 -11.36
C LYS A 363 -3.21 21.23 -9.95
N GLU A 364 -4.52 21.02 -9.81
CA GLU A 364 -5.17 20.80 -8.51
C GLU A 364 -4.69 19.49 -7.88
N ALA A 365 -4.64 18.39 -8.66
CA ALA A 365 -4.08 17.13 -8.20
C ALA A 365 -2.63 17.27 -7.71
N ALA A 366 -1.80 18.03 -8.43
CA ALA A 366 -0.43 18.32 -8.01
C ALA A 366 -0.38 19.15 -6.70
N LEU A 367 -1.30 20.11 -6.52
CA LEU A 367 -1.40 20.89 -5.29
C LEU A 367 -1.91 20.07 -4.10
N GLU A 368 -2.89 19.19 -4.26
CA GLU A 368 -3.34 18.30 -3.19
C GLU A 368 -2.23 17.32 -2.79
N PHE A 369 -1.52 16.74 -3.76
CA PHE A 369 -0.33 15.92 -3.49
C PHE A 369 0.69 16.70 -2.64
N LEU A 370 1.02 17.94 -3.05
CA LEU A 370 1.93 18.79 -2.29
C LEU A 370 1.42 19.10 -0.88
N ARG A 371 0.12 19.33 -0.66
CA ARG A 371 -0.44 19.50 0.68
C ARG A 371 -0.31 18.24 1.54
N LEU A 372 -0.54 17.06 0.99
CA LEU A 372 -0.41 15.76 1.69
C LEU A 372 1.03 15.48 2.17
N VAL A 373 2.03 16.04 1.47
CA VAL A 373 3.47 15.89 1.80
C VAL A 373 4.07 17.12 2.48
N HIS A 374 3.24 18.13 2.79
CA HIS A 374 3.63 19.43 3.39
C HIS A 374 4.60 20.26 2.53
N PHE A 375 4.44 20.21 1.21
CA PHE A 375 5.27 20.87 0.20
C PHE A 375 6.74 20.44 0.28
N ASP A 376 7.57 21.13 1.06
CA ASP A 376 8.97 20.76 1.36
C ASP A 376 9.31 21.02 2.85
N GLN A 377 8.29 21.08 3.71
CA GLN A 377 8.45 21.54 5.08
C GLN A 377 9.10 20.49 5.99
N GLY A 378 10.30 20.79 6.48
CA GLY A 378 11.05 19.99 7.45
C GLY A 378 11.83 18.84 6.82
N SER A 379 12.16 18.94 5.52
CA SER A 379 13.00 17.98 4.79
C SER A 379 12.50 16.54 4.93
N ARG A 380 11.20 16.31 4.71
CA ARG A 380 10.57 15.00 4.93
C ARG A 380 10.94 14.01 3.82
N THR A 381 10.81 12.73 4.14
CA THR A 381 10.91 11.60 3.20
C THR A 381 9.71 10.70 3.46
N PHE A 382 9.17 10.04 2.45
CA PHE A 382 7.97 9.21 2.54
C PHE A 382 8.27 7.81 2.00
N THR A 383 7.67 6.78 2.60
CA THR A 383 7.62 5.43 2.01
C THR A 383 6.31 5.30 1.26
N TYR A 384 6.30 4.72 0.06
CA TYR A 384 5.10 4.62 -0.77
C TYR A 384 4.88 3.24 -1.40
N VAL A 385 3.62 2.95 -1.71
CA VAL A 385 3.18 1.88 -2.62
C VAL A 385 2.17 2.47 -3.61
N LEU A 386 2.35 2.18 -4.89
CA LEU A 386 1.37 2.39 -5.96
C LEU A 386 0.70 1.04 -6.28
N THR A 387 -0.61 0.96 -6.14
CA THR A 387 -1.38 -0.27 -6.46
C THR A 387 -1.63 -0.41 -7.97
N LEU A 388 -2.06 -1.60 -8.41
CA LEU A 388 -2.48 -1.85 -9.79
C LEU A 388 -3.72 -1.04 -10.21
N ASP A 389 -4.46 -0.48 -9.24
CA ASP A 389 -5.62 0.39 -9.43
C ASP A 389 -5.26 1.88 -9.18
N ALA A 390 -4.02 2.28 -9.49
CA ALA A 390 -3.55 3.66 -9.43
C ALA A 390 -3.69 4.37 -8.06
N ARG A 391 -3.86 3.62 -6.95
CA ARG A 391 -3.91 4.20 -5.59
C ARG A 391 -2.49 4.32 -5.04
N LEU A 392 -2.10 5.53 -4.66
CA LEU A 392 -0.83 5.85 -4.04
C LEU A 392 -1.02 5.92 -2.51
N LEU A 393 -0.44 4.97 -1.78
CA LEU A 393 -0.50 4.90 -0.32
C LEU A 393 0.89 5.23 0.25
N PHE A 394 0.97 6.20 1.18
CA PHE A 394 2.25 6.63 1.74
C PHE A 394 2.18 7.18 3.17
N THR A 395 3.29 7.10 3.89
CA THR A 395 3.51 7.72 5.22
C THR A 395 4.90 8.29 5.33
N GLU A 396 5.11 9.24 6.25
CA GLU A 396 6.45 9.78 6.53
C GLU A 396 7.43 8.70 7.02
N THR A 397 8.68 8.82 6.56
CA THR A 397 9.81 7.98 6.91
C THR A 397 10.62 8.61 8.05
N GLY A 398 10.72 7.85 9.13
CA GLY A 398 11.41 8.25 10.35
C GLY A 398 11.70 7.05 11.24
N LYS A 399 12.59 7.23 12.23
CA LYS A 399 12.85 6.22 13.27
C LYS A 399 11.72 6.22 14.32
N GLU A 400 11.13 7.39 14.52
CA GLU A 400 9.92 7.69 15.27
C GLU A 400 8.67 6.94 14.74
N PHE A 401 8.68 6.52 13.47
CA PHE A 401 7.58 5.85 12.77
C PHE A 401 7.79 4.33 12.59
N SER A 402 8.76 3.72 13.27
CA SER A 402 9.09 2.30 13.07
C SER A 402 8.07 1.37 13.76
N VAL A 403 6.97 1.06 13.07
CA VAL A 403 6.04 -0.01 13.48
C VAL A 403 6.71 -1.37 13.23
N ASP A 404 7.12 -2.02 14.32
CA ASP A 404 7.85 -3.27 14.25
C ASP A 404 6.91 -4.48 14.07
N LEU A 405 6.75 -4.98 12.83
CA LEU A 405 6.73 -6.44 12.61
C LEU A 405 7.17 -6.96 11.21
N LEU A 406 6.89 -6.32 10.07
CA LEU A 406 7.54 -6.61 8.76
C LEU A 406 7.39 -5.41 7.82
N SER A 407 8.36 -5.22 6.91
CA SER A 407 8.52 -4.12 5.93
C SER A 407 7.34 -3.15 5.71
N LYS A 408 7.61 -1.84 5.79
CA LYS A 408 6.63 -0.76 5.57
C LYS A 408 5.83 -0.93 4.27
N HIS A 409 6.48 -1.32 3.16
CA HIS A 409 5.79 -1.54 1.88
C HIS A 409 4.73 -2.64 1.97
N SER A 410 4.96 -3.68 2.76
CA SER A 410 3.99 -4.75 2.99
C SER A 410 2.79 -4.28 3.84
N MET A 411 3.00 -3.30 4.72
CA MET A 411 1.93 -2.65 5.48
C MET A 411 1.10 -1.73 4.58
N HIS A 412 1.74 -0.88 3.76
CA HIS A 412 1.04 -0.01 2.80
C HIS A 412 0.23 -0.81 1.79
N SER A 413 0.80 -1.88 1.23
CA SER A 413 0.12 -2.74 0.25
C SER A 413 -0.96 -3.64 0.84
N ASN A 414 -1.19 -3.61 2.16
CA ASN A 414 -2.05 -4.56 2.87
C ASN A 414 -1.72 -6.03 2.53
N VAL A 415 -0.43 -6.34 2.37
CA VAL A 415 0.08 -7.67 1.96
C VAL A 415 -0.42 -8.12 0.57
N ALA A 416 -0.72 -7.18 -0.34
CA ALA A 416 -1.12 -7.50 -1.73
C ALA A 416 -0.01 -8.27 -2.48
N PRO A 417 -0.30 -9.41 -3.14
CA PRO A 417 0.70 -10.20 -3.84
C PRO A 417 1.37 -9.46 -5.02
N TYR A 418 0.61 -8.61 -5.72
CA TYR A 418 1.06 -7.78 -6.83
C TYR A 418 0.72 -6.30 -6.60
N ILE A 419 1.64 -5.43 -7.00
CA ILE A 419 1.50 -3.96 -6.98
C ILE A 419 2.04 -3.36 -8.29
N ALA A 420 1.84 -2.06 -8.49
CA ALA A 420 2.39 -1.36 -9.65
C ALA A 420 3.86 -0.95 -9.42
N CYS A 421 4.15 -0.24 -8.32
CA CYS A 421 5.52 0.14 -7.94
C CYS A 421 5.60 0.51 -6.45
N SER A 422 6.80 0.59 -5.87
CA SER A 422 7.01 0.98 -4.46
C SER A 422 8.46 1.37 -4.18
N GLY A 423 8.66 2.32 -3.26
CA GLY A 423 9.98 2.79 -2.87
C GLY A 423 9.92 3.83 -1.75
N GLU A 424 10.84 4.78 -1.77
CA GLU A 424 10.77 6.03 -1.03
C GLU A 424 10.65 7.23 -1.99
N PHE A 425 10.20 8.37 -1.48
CA PHE A 425 10.24 9.65 -2.21
C PHE A 425 10.44 10.83 -1.25
N PHE A 426 10.84 11.97 -1.80
CA PHE A 426 10.76 13.27 -1.13
C PHE A 426 10.46 14.35 -2.16
N VAL A 427 9.90 15.47 -1.70
CA VAL A 427 9.79 16.67 -2.52
C VAL A 427 10.96 17.59 -2.16
N ARG A 428 11.40 18.39 -3.14
CA ARG A 428 12.37 19.47 -2.96
C ARG A 428 11.84 20.76 -3.60
N ARG A 429 12.15 21.92 -3.02
CA ARG A 429 11.81 23.23 -3.58
C ARG A 429 12.91 23.78 -4.49
N LEU A 430 12.49 24.38 -5.59
CA LEU A 430 13.28 25.06 -6.61
C LEU A 430 13.23 26.57 -6.37
N GLU A 431 14.31 27.29 -6.71
CA GLU A 431 14.35 28.76 -6.67
C GLU A 431 13.43 29.41 -7.72
N GLN A 432 13.33 28.82 -8.91
CA GLN A 432 12.52 29.32 -10.02
C GLN A 432 11.38 28.36 -10.37
N PRO A 433 10.20 28.87 -10.80
CA PRO A 433 9.01 28.05 -11.05
C PRO A 433 9.06 27.39 -12.44
N ASN A 434 10.08 26.58 -12.71
CA ASN A 434 10.30 25.94 -14.01
C ASN A 434 9.85 24.46 -14.08
N ALA A 435 9.36 23.88 -12.97
CA ALA A 435 8.96 22.47 -12.88
C ALA A 435 10.01 21.49 -13.43
N SER A 436 11.31 21.82 -13.28
CA SER A 436 12.41 21.04 -13.85
C SER A 436 12.32 19.56 -13.46
N ASP A 437 12.60 18.67 -14.41
CA ASP A 437 12.62 17.22 -14.27
C ASP A 437 14.05 16.63 -14.35
N ASP A 438 15.05 17.50 -14.09
CA ASP A 438 16.48 17.21 -13.98
C ASP A 438 16.85 16.87 -12.51
N PRO A 439 17.65 15.83 -12.23
CA PRO A 439 18.20 15.58 -10.89
C PRO A 439 19.13 16.68 -10.35
N ASP A 440 19.85 17.43 -11.19
CA ASP A 440 20.72 18.55 -10.78
C ASP A 440 20.46 19.82 -11.59
N PRO A 441 19.29 20.47 -11.36
CA PRO A 441 18.89 21.63 -12.14
C PRO A 441 19.83 22.81 -11.87
N HIS A 442 20.16 23.59 -12.90
CA HIS A 442 21.07 24.75 -12.81
C HIS A 442 20.46 25.97 -12.08
N GLN A 443 20.00 25.77 -10.86
CA GLN A 443 19.39 26.74 -9.95
C GLN A 443 19.54 26.23 -8.50
N LYS A 444 19.29 27.09 -7.51
CA LYS A 444 19.32 26.65 -6.12
C LYS A 444 18.16 25.70 -5.83
N THR A 445 18.43 24.69 -4.99
CA THR A 445 17.39 23.79 -4.46
C THR A 445 17.49 23.62 -2.94
N HIS A 446 16.36 23.72 -2.25
CA HIS A 446 16.25 23.29 -0.86
C HIS A 446 16.22 21.75 -0.82
N PRO A 447 16.81 21.05 0.17
CA PRO A 447 17.59 21.56 1.29
C PRO A 447 19.10 21.66 1.03
N SER A 448 19.55 21.69 -0.22
CA SER A 448 20.98 21.85 -0.55
C SER A 448 21.46 23.28 -0.25
N GLU A 449 20.61 24.26 -0.51
CA GLU A 449 20.79 25.68 -0.20
C GLU A 449 19.52 26.26 0.44
N ASP A 450 19.67 27.37 1.16
CA ASP A 450 18.54 28.16 1.66
C ASP A 450 17.99 29.08 0.55
N ILE A 451 16.67 29.20 0.47
CA ILE A 451 15.95 29.87 -0.62
C ILE A 451 14.84 30.73 0.00
N ALA A 452 14.75 32.01 -0.40
CA ALA A 452 13.69 32.90 0.05
C ALA A 452 12.28 32.44 -0.40
N GLY A 453 11.22 32.97 0.22
CA GLY A 453 9.85 32.77 -0.28
C GLY A 453 9.27 31.36 -0.09
N GLY A 454 9.60 30.68 1.02
CA GLY A 454 8.99 29.40 1.40
C GLY A 454 9.56 28.82 2.70
N PRO A 455 9.20 27.57 3.03
CA PRO A 455 9.72 26.87 4.20
C PRO A 455 11.26 26.78 4.18
N PRO A 456 11.92 26.79 5.35
CA PRO A 456 11.32 26.80 6.70
C PRO A 456 10.87 28.19 7.19
N HIS A 457 11.14 29.27 6.46
CA HIS A 457 11.02 30.65 6.94
C HIS A 457 9.70 31.36 6.63
N GLN A 458 8.98 30.94 5.58
CA GLN A 458 7.72 31.52 5.12
C GLN A 458 6.74 30.42 4.69
N ASP A 459 5.49 30.77 4.43
CA ASP A 459 4.49 29.83 3.90
C ASP A 459 4.89 29.29 2.50
N PRO A 460 4.56 28.03 2.20
CA PRO A 460 4.93 27.42 0.92
C PRO A 460 4.22 28.09 -0.28
N PRO A 461 4.94 28.45 -1.36
CA PRO A 461 4.32 29.03 -2.54
C PRO A 461 3.32 28.03 -3.16
N PRO A 462 2.05 28.39 -3.36
CA PRO A 462 1.00 27.47 -3.82
C PRO A 462 1.01 27.30 -5.35
N ASN A 463 2.18 27.01 -5.92
CA ASN A 463 2.36 26.74 -7.35
C ASN A 463 3.28 25.51 -7.52
N PRO A 464 2.80 24.40 -8.11
CA PRO A 464 3.59 23.17 -8.26
C PRO A 464 4.92 23.33 -8.99
N ALA A 465 5.05 24.36 -9.84
CA ALA A 465 6.26 24.57 -10.64
C ALA A 465 7.49 24.99 -9.82
N TYR A 466 7.31 25.42 -8.56
CA TYR A 466 8.40 25.61 -7.60
C TYR A 466 8.88 24.30 -6.94
N TYR A 467 8.33 23.14 -7.31
CA TYR A 467 8.62 21.88 -6.64
C TYR A 467 9.01 20.80 -7.62
N GLN A 468 9.77 19.85 -7.09
CA GLN A 468 10.09 18.62 -7.78
C GLN A 468 9.93 17.43 -6.82
N LEU A 469 9.26 16.38 -7.30
CA LEU A 469 9.17 15.07 -6.65
C LEU A 469 10.34 14.19 -7.11
N ILE A 470 11.20 13.81 -6.17
CA ILE A 470 12.24 12.81 -6.36
C ILE A 470 11.73 11.50 -5.79
N ILE A 471 11.56 10.50 -6.65
CA ILE A 471 10.96 9.21 -6.32
C ILE A 471 11.86 8.06 -6.79
N ASP A 472 11.91 6.98 -6.00
CA ASP A 472 12.77 5.83 -6.27
C ASP A 472 12.04 4.48 -6.19
N ASN A 473 12.80 3.41 -6.36
CA ASN A 473 12.40 2.01 -6.24
C ASN A 473 13.03 1.28 -5.02
N ASP A 474 13.38 1.99 -3.95
CA ASP A 474 13.95 1.44 -2.70
C ASP A 474 12.90 0.65 -1.91
N SER A 475 12.61 -0.58 -2.34
CA SER A 475 11.71 -1.50 -1.65
C SER A 475 12.30 -2.89 -1.47
N GLY A 476 12.63 -3.25 -0.23
CA GLY A 476 13.04 -4.62 0.10
C GLY A 476 11.95 -5.68 -0.10
N THR A 477 10.67 -5.31 -0.13
CA THR A 477 9.54 -6.24 -0.33
C THR A 477 9.32 -6.59 -1.79
N TYR A 478 9.28 -5.58 -2.68
CA TYR A 478 8.87 -5.76 -4.08
C TYR A 478 9.99 -5.55 -5.09
N ARG A 479 11.09 -4.90 -4.69
CA ARG A 479 12.29 -4.61 -5.51
C ARG A 479 11.97 -4.29 -6.98
N PRO A 480 11.24 -3.19 -7.26
CA PRO A 480 10.95 -2.82 -8.64
C PRO A 480 12.23 -2.60 -9.43
N ASP A 481 12.25 -3.02 -10.69
CA ASP A 481 13.47 -2.97 -11.50
C ASP A 481 13.83 -1.54 -11.95
N LYS A 482 15.10 -1.27 -12.28
CA LYS A 482 15.53 0.04 -12.80
C LYS A 482 14.82 0.40 -14.12
N SER A 483 14.49 -0.59 -14.95
CA SER A 483 13.86 -0.40 -16.26
C SER A 483 12.44 0.15 -16.23
N VAL A 484 11.75 0.16 -15.07
CA VAL A 484 10.36 0.65 -14.95
C VAL A 484 10.24 2.11 -14.48
N LEU A 485 11.37 2.75 -14.13
CA LEU A 485 11.40 4.14 -13.67
C LEU A 485 10.92 5.16 -14.72
N PRO A 486 11.19 5.02 -16.04
CA PRO A 486 10.65 5.92 -17.06
C PRO A 486 9.12 5.89 -17.12
N GLU A 487 8.51 4.71 -17.03
CA GLU A 487 7.06 4.53 -17.00
C GLU A 487 6.44 5.10 -15.72
N LEU A 488 7.11 4.96 -14.57
CA LEU A 488 6.70 5.60 -13.32
C LEU A 488 6.73 7.14 -13.45
N LYS A 489 7.82 7.71 -13.99
CA LYS A 489 7.94 9.15 -14.27
C LYS A 489 6.79 9.62 -15.17
N MET A 490 6.58 8.96 -16.31
CA MET A 490 5.50 9.29 -17.25
C MET A 490 4.11 9.28 -16.60
N PHE A 491 3.80 8.24 -15.80
CA PHE A 491 2.50 8.11 -15.13
C PHE A 491 2.26 9.23 -14.10
N LEU A 492 3.28 9.58 -13.33
CA LEU A 492 3.20 10.64 -12.33
C LEU A 492 3.17 12.04 -12.97
N SER A 493 3.95 12.29 -14.02
CA SER A 493 3.90 13.55 -14.78
C SER A 493 2.52 13.80 -15.42
N LYS A 494 1.84 12.74 -15.88
CA LYS A 494 0.46 12.82 -16.37
C LYS A 494 -0.53 13.16 -15.25
N ASN A 495 -0.36 12.58 -14.06
CA ASN A 495 -1.28 12.79 -12.93
C ASN A 495 -1.04 14.11 -12.18
N PHE A 496 0.19 14.63 -12.18
CA PHE A 496 0.58 15.88 -11.51
C PHE A 496 1.14 16.95 -12.48
N PRO A 497 0.36 17.46 -13.46
CA PRO A 497 0.80 18.52 -14.35
C PRO A 497 1.37 19.75 -13.63
N GLY A 498 2.58 20.16 -14.05
CA GLY A 498 3.28 21.31 -13.51
C GLY A 498 4.13 21.03 -12.26
N LEU A 499 4.17 19.80 -11.75
CA LEU A 499 5.16 19.35 -10.77
C LEU A 499 6.33 18.71 -11.53
N GLY A 500 7.58 19.04 -11.19
CA GLY A 500 8.74 18.36 -11.74
C GLY A 500 8.84 16.92 -11.21
N ILE A 501 9.06 15.93 -12.06
CA ILE A 501 9.12 14.50 -11.66
C ILE A 501 10.48 13.90 -12.03
N VAL A 502 11.21 13.41 -11.03
CA VAL A 502 12.50 12.73 -11.20
C VAL A 502 12.41 11.33 -10.61
N ALA A 503 12.47 10.31 -11.45
CA ALA A 503 12.53 8.92 -11.03
C ALA A 503 13.99 8.42 -11.10
N MET A 504 14.57 8.06 -9.95
CA MET A 504 15.97 7.63 -9.82
C MET A 504 16.06 6.20 -9.28
N HIS A 505 17.15 5.49 -9.56
CA HIS A 505 17.37 4.18 -8.95
C HIS A 505 17.97 4.33 -7.55
N TRP A 506 17.57 3.48 -6.61
CA TRP A 506 18.05 3.53 -5.22
C TRP A 506 19.58 3.37 -5.09
N GLU A 507 20.24 2.74 -6.07
CA GLU A 507 21.71 2.60 -6.13
C GLU A 507 22.44 3.83 -6.71
N ASP A 508 21.73 4.78 -7.35
CA ASP A 508 22.37 5.93 -8.01
C ASP A 508 23.01 6.86 -6.95
N GLU A 509 24.32 7.12 -7.06
CA GLU A 509 25.07 7.87 -6.03
C GLU A 509 24.51 9.26 -5.74
N GLU A 510 23.97 9.94 -6.76
CA GLU A 510 23.36 11.26 -6.64
C GLU A 510 22.12 11.22 -5.74
N LEU A 511 21.25 10.23 -5.93
CA LEU A 511 20.09 10.01 -5.06
C LEU A 511 20.53 9.75 -3.62
N GLN A 512 21.59 8.97 -3.41
CA GLN A 512 22.12 8.71 -2.05
C GLN A 512 22.64 10.00 -1.40
N LYS A 513 23.36 10.85 -2.15
CA LYS A 513 23.80 12.17 -1.71
C LYS A 513 22.61 13.08 -1.37
N LEU A 514 21.56 13.09 -2.20
CA LEU A 514 20.32 13.84 -1.94
C LEU A 514 19.58 13.33 -0.69
N LYS A 515 19.38 12.01 -0.53
CA LYS A 515 18.76 11.40 0.65
C LYS A 515 19.52 11.74 1.94
N GLU A 516 20.85 11.78 1.91
CA GLU A 516 21.63 12.13 3.11
C GLU A 516 21.56 13.64 3.43
N ARG A 517 21.52 14.52 2.41
CA ARG A 517 21.17 15.95 2.63
C ARG A 517 19.80 16.09 3.29
N GLN A 518 18.75 15.46 2.73
CA GLN A 518 17.39 15.43 3.28
C GLN A 518 17.38 15.01 4.77
N ARG A 519 18.09 13.91 5.11
CA ARG A 519 18.23 13.42 6.49
C ARG A 519 19.01 14.35 7.42
N THR A 520 20.06 15.01 6.93
CA THR A 520 20.85 15.94 7.75
C THR A 520 20.09 17.24 8.02
N THR A 521 19.34 17.74 7.05
CA THR A 521 18.50 18.94 7.23
C THR A 521 17.27 18.63 8.07
N LYS A 522 16.61 17.47 7.91
CA LYS A 522 15.53 17.02 8.83
C LYS A 522 15.96 16.99 10.31
N LYS A 523 17.24 16.69 10.61
CA LYS A 523 17.78 16.76 11.98
C LYS A 523 17.99 18.18 12.51
N LYS A 524 18.13 19.19 11.63
CA LYS A 524 18.35 20.60 11.97
C LYS A 524 17.02 21.36 12.06
N GLU A 525 16.15 21.19 11.08
CA GLU A 525 14.85 21.87 10.97
C GLU A 525 13.74 21.17 11.75
N GLY A 526 13.78 19.83 11.80
CA GLY A 526 12.79 19.03 12.48
C GLY A 526 12.83 19.25 13.98
N ARG A 527 11.67 19.48 14.59
CA ARG A 527 11.52 19.43 16.05
C ARG A 527 12.00 18.08 16.55
N VAL A 528 13.11 18.07 17.29
CA VAL A 528 13.79 16.84 17.74
C VAL A 528 12.86 16.01 18.64
N MET A 529 12.22 15.00 18.07
CA MET A 529 11.46 14.01 18.83
C MET A 529 12.41 13.00 19.48
N ASN A 530 12.71 13.23 20.76
CA ASN A 530 13.39 12.25 21.59
C ASN A 530 12.46 11.06 21.92
N VAL A 531 12.37 10.11 20.99
CA VAL A 531 11.72 8.80 21.21
C VAL A 531 12.79 7.77 21.54
N VAL A 532 12.65 7.08 22.68
CA VAL A 532 13.56 6.00 23.08
C VAL A 532 13.38 4.80 22.14
N MET A 533 14.43 4.47 21.40
CA MET A 533 14.38 3.48 20.31
C MET A 533 14.69 2.05 20.75
N ASN A 534 14.23 1.10 19.93
CA ASN A 534 14.88 -0.21 19.81
C ASN A 534 15.11 -0.61 18.34
N SER A 535 15.93 0.18 17.62
CA SER A 535 16.53 -0.05 16.28
C SER A 535 15.59 -0.14 15.05
N SER A 536 15.94 0.20 13.80
CA SER A 536 16.93 1.05 13.12
C SER A 536 16.54 1.05 11.63
N GLN A 537 16.67 2.21 10.94
CA GLN A 537 16.66 2.53 9.48
C GLN A 537 15.91 1.68 8.43
N SER A 538 15.36 2.34 7.39
CA SER A 538 14.49 1.76 6.35
C SER A 538 15.19 1.13 5.14
N SER A 539 16.53 1.21 5.03
CA SER A 539 17.25 0.69 3.86
C SER A 539 17.06 -0.82 3.67
N ILE A 540 17.11 -1.27 2.41
CA ILE A 540 16.99 -2.67 2.02
C ILE A 540 17.84 -3.63 2.88
N SER A 541 19.11 -3.29 3.14
CA SER A 541 20.04 -4.08 3.97
C SER A 541 19.65 -4.12 5.46
N SER A 542 19.04 -3.04 5.97
CA SER A 542 18.51 -2.99 7.36
C SER A 542 17.27 -3.86 7.51
N ALA A 543 16.41 -3.88 6.49
CA ALA A 543 15.25 -4.77 6.44
C ALA A 543 15.69 -6.25 6.34
N GLU A 544 16.59 -6.59 5.42
CA GLU A 544 17.11 -7.96 5.25
C GLU A 544 17.75 -8.52 6.53
N SER A 545 18.60 -7.76 7.21
CA SER A 545 19.27 -8.23 8.43
C SER A 545 18.32 -8.46 9.61
N LYS A 546 17.21 -7.71 9.70
CA LYS A 546 16.13 -7.98 10.67
C LYS A 546 15.34 -9.24 10.29
N LEU A 547 15.11 -9.46 9.00
CA LEU A 547 14.41 -10.64 8.51
C LEU A 547 15.25 -11.91 8.71
N ASP A 548 16.56 -11.87 8.46
CA ASP A 548 17.45 -13.01 8.69
C ASP A 548 17.47 -13.49 10.16
N LYS A 549 17.38 -12.56 11.13
CA LYS A 549 17.20 -12.91 12.55
C LYS A 549 15.87 -13.62 12.82
N ARG A 550 14.76 -13.11 12.25
CA ARG A 550 13.43 -13.70 12.44
C ARG A 550 13.24 -15.02 11.70
N ASP A 551 13.87 -15.19 10.54
CA ASP A 551 13.84 -16.42 9.75
C ASP A 551 14.59 -17.55 10.49
N LYS A 552 15.70 -17.22 11.18
CA LYS A 552 16.36 -18.14 12.12
C LYS A 552 15.49 -18.49 13.32
N ASP A 553 14.83 -17.52 13.97
CA ASP A 553 13.87 -17.80 15.06
C ASP A 553 12.69 -18.66 14.58
N TRP A 554 12.24 -18.45 13.34
CA TRP A 554 11.17 -19.19 12.67
C TRP A 554 11.55 -20.65 12.40
N GLU A 555 12.73 -20.91 11.84
CA GLU A 555 13.29 -22.26 11.66
C GLU A 555 13.49 -22.98 13.00
N LEU A 556 13.95 -22.27 14.03
CA LEU A 556 14.08 -22.76 15.40
C LEU A 556 12.73 -22.89 16.13
N GLY A 557 11.63 -22.53 15.49
CA GLY A 557 10.28 -22.66 16.02
C GLY A 557 9.92 -21.71 17.16
N ARG A 558 10.76 -20.72 17.48
CA ARG A 558 10.62 -19.80 18.61
C ARG A 558 9.69 -18.63 18.23
N LEU A 559 8.62 -18.43 18.99
CA LEU A 559 7.69 -17.32 18.76
C LEU A 559 8.20 -16.05 19.43
N SER A 560 8.05 -14.90 18.76
CA SER A 560 8.17 -13.59 19.40
C SER A 560 7.17 -13.47 20.56
N LYS A 561 7.51 -12.72 21.62
CA LYS A 561 6.58 -12.45 22.74
C LYS A 561 5.23 -11.90 22.27
N ARG A 562 5.20 -11.12 21.18
CA ARG A 562 3.96 -10.59 20.58
C ARG A 562 3.19 -11.64 19.78
N GLU A 563 3.88 -12.49 19.01
CA GLU A 563 3.25 -13.57 18.24
C GLU A 563 2.69 -14.66 19.14
N ALA A 564 3.41 -14.98 20.23
CA ALA A 564 2.95 -15.90 21.27
C ALA A 564 1.69 -15.37 21.97
N ALA A 565 1.63 -14.07 22.28
CA ALA A 565 0.45 -13.43 22.85
C ALA A 565 -0.73 -13.42 21.86
N LEU A 566 -0.50 -13.11 20.58
CA LEU A 566 -1.55 -13.07 19.55
C LEU A 566 -2.10 -14.48 19.26
N ALA A 567 -1.23 -15.48 19.17
CA ALA A 567 -1.62 -16.89 19.05
C ALA A 567 -2.42 -17.40 20.26
N ALA A 568 -2.08 -16.97 21.47
CA ALA A 568 -2.84 -17.30 22.69
C ALA A 568 -4.20 -16.59 22.77
N MET A 569 -4.34 -15.44 22.10
CA MET A 569 -5.59 -14.67 22.04
C MET A 569 -6.56 -15.21 20.98
N GLU A 570 -6.05 -15.76 19.89
CA GLU A 570 -6.86 -16.42 18.84
C GLU A 570 -7.27 -17.87 19.21
N ASP A 571 -6.44 -18.59 19.97
CA ASP A 571 -6.72 -19.97 20.40
C ASP A 571 -6.31 -20.20 21.87
N PRO A 572 -7.22 -19.98 22.84
CA PRO A 572 -6.91 -20.10 24.26
C PRO A 572 -6.56 -21.52 24.70
N SER A 573 -6.82 -22.54 23.89
CA SER A 573 -6.42 -23.93 24.20
C SER A 573 -4.90 -24.13 24.21
N LYS A 574 -4.14 -23.25 23.54
CA LYS A 574 -2.68 -23.36 23.36
C LYS A 574 -1.84 -22.62 24.40
N LEU A 575 -2.48 -21.91 25.34
CA LEU A 575 -1.80 -21.27 26.48
C LEU A 575 -0.83 -22.21 27.21
N LYS A 576 -1.20 -23.49 27.39
CA LYS A 576 -0.33 -24.49 28.03
C LYS A 576 0.98 -24.76 27.27
N GLN A 577 0.97 -24.74 25.94
CA GLN A 577 2.19 -24.90 25.12
C GLN A 577 3.05 -23.64 25.11
N VAL A 578 2.43 -22.46 25.14
CA VAL A 578 3.16 -21.18 25.20
C VAL A 578 3.87 -21.03 26.55
N VAL A 579 3.16 -21.26 27.67
CA VAL A 579 3.73 -21.14 29.02
C VAL A 579 4.89 -22.12 29.26
N GLY A 580 4.80 -23.37 28.74
CA GLY A 580 5.87 -24.36 28.87
C GLY A 580 7.20 -23.95 28.23
N ASN A 581 7.19 -23.07 27.21
CA ASN A 581 8.41 -22.60 26.55
C ASN A 581 9.03 -21.34 27.20
N PHE A 582 8.35 -20.71 28.17
CA PHE A 582 8.82 -19.49 28.84
C PHE A 582 9.36 -19.70 30.27
N ILE A 583 9.26 -20.93 30.82
CA ILE A 583 9.79 -21.29 32.13
C ILE A 583 11.02 -22.21 31.97
N PRO A 584 12.25 -21.69 32.08
CA PRO A 584 13.43 -22.55 32.09
C PRO A 584 13.55 -23.24 33.46
N GLY A 585 13.37 -24.57 33.53
CA GLY A 585 13.81 -25.33 34.71
C GLY A 585 12.89 -26.40 35.30
N GLN A 586 11.88 -26.93 34.58
CA GLN A 586 11.22 -28.19 35.01
C GLN A 586 11.60 -29.36 34.10
N LYS A 587 12.38 -30.30 34.65
CA LYS A 587 12.50 -31.65 34.10
C LYS A 587 11.13 -32.34 34.21
N PRO A 588 10.73 -33.20 33.25
CA PRO A 588 9.55 -34.03 33.42
C PRO A 588 9.78 -35.00 34.59
N GLY A 589 8.92 -34.92 35.61
CA GLY A 589 8.96 -35.84 36.74
C GLY A 589 8.59 -37.25 36.32
N GLU A 590 9.35 -38.23 36.78
CA GLU A 590 9.10 -39.64 36.52
C GLU A 590 7.77 -40.11 37.13
N SER A 591 7.19 -41.12 36.50
CA SER A 591 6.00 -41.81 36.98
C SER A 591 6.26 -42.55 38.29
N SER A 592 5.60 -42.13 39.37
CA SER A 592 5.48 -42.90 40.61
C SER A 592 4.06 -43.41 40.76
N LYS A 593 3.93 -44.75 40.85
CA LYS A 593 2.67 -45.46 41.11
C LYS A 593 2.15 -45.13 42.50
N SER A 594 0.85 -44.85 42.61
CA SER A 594 -0.09 -45.34 43.66
C SER A 594 -1.50 -45.01 43.22
#